data_AF-A0AAV7KC88-F1
#
_entry.id   AF-A0AAV7KC88-F1
#
_cell.length_a   1.000
_cell.length_b   1.000
_cell.length_c   1.000
_cell.angle_alpha   90.00
_cell.angle_beta   90.00
_cell.angle_gamma   90.00
#
_symmetry.space_group_name_H-M   'P 1'
#
loop_
_entity.id
_entity.type
_entity.pdbx_description
1 polymer ?
#
loop_
_entity_poly.entity_id
_entity_poly.type
_entity_poly.pdbx_seq_one_letter_code
_entity_poly.pdbx_strand_id
1 'polypeptide(L)'
;MTGGHIDESLIEQYESENKYWHQVLQRTLSLIKMLSSGGLSFRGSDEIVGSVNNAKVLFSFLEENNVSIKDFRVQTYDNASNMSGKYNGMQALIHEKNKLAEFIPCCPHFLNLIGQSAVECCPAAVSIFYFVQKLYVFFSASTHRWDLLLDAFKKFGYQL
;
A
#
# COMPACT_ATOMS: atom_id res chain seq x y z
N MET A 1 -39.07 -44.33 -12.72
CA MET A 1 -38.78 -43.13 -13.53
C MET A 1 -38.17 -42.11 -12.59
N THR A 2 -36.92 -41.75 -12.86
CA THR A 2 -35.97 -41.03 -12.01
C THR A 2 -36.30 -39.54 -11.92
N GLY A 3 -36.88 -39.12 -10.80
CA GLY A 3 -37.29 -37.72 -10.54
C GLY A 3 -36.41 -37.04 -9.50
N GLY A 4 -35.09 -37.15 -9.63
CA GLY A 4 -34.15 -36.52 -8.72
C GLY A 4 -33.39 -35.37 -9.37
N HIS A 5 -33.00 -34.42 -8.53
CA HIS A 5 -31.65 -33.85 -8.51
C HIS A 5 -31.36 -32.50 -9.16
N ILE A 6 -32.33 -31.73 -9.70
CA ILE A 6 -32.01 -30.38 -10.21
C ILE A 6 -32.12 -29.33 -9.10
N ASP A 7 -33.28 -29.19 -8.46
CA ASP A 7 -33.51 -28.13 -7.46
C ASP A 7 -32.64 -28.30 -6.20
N GLU A 8 -32.43 -29.54 -5.76
CA GLU A 8 -31.62 -29.85 -4.57
C GLU A 8 -30.14 -29.51 -4.81
N SER A 9 -29.63 -29.79 -6.02
CA SER A 9 -28.26 -29.42 -6.41
C SER A 9 -28.07 -27.91 -6.55
N LEU A 10 -29.10 -27.20 -7.03
CA LEU A 10 -29.10 -25.74 -7.14
C LEU A 10 -29.11 -25.08 -5.77
N ILE A 11 -29.87 -25.64 -4.81
CA ILE A 11 -29.90 -25.17 -3.42
C ILE A 11 -28.54 -25.40 -2.75
N GLU A 12 -27.94 -26.59 -2.89
CA GLU A 12 -26.60 -26.86 -2.34
C GLU A 12 -25.54 -25.92 -2.94
N GLN A 13 -25.59 -25.69 -4.25
CA GLN A 13 -24.69 -24.75 -4.91
C GLN A 13 -24.88 -23.35 -4.36
N TYR A 14 -26.13 -22.86 -4.28
CA TYR A 14 -26.44 -21.54 -3.72
C TYR A 14 -25.94 -21.37 -2.30
N GLU A 15 -26.17 -22.37 -1.42
CA GLU A 15 -25.70 -22.32 -0.03
C GLU A 15 -24.16 -22.32 0.04
N SER A 16 -23.50 -23.10 -0.80
CA SER A 16 -22.04 -23.15 -0.86
C SER A 16 -21.43 -21.82 -1.32
N GLU A 17 -22.03 -21.18 -2.34
CA GLU A 17 -21.62 -19.87 -2.83
C GLU A 17 -21.88 -18.79 -1.79
N ASN A 18 -23.06 -18.80 -1.14
CA ASN A 18 -23.38 -17.84 -0.08
C ASN A 18 -22.39 -17.93 1.09
N LYS A 19 -22.06 -19.16 1.50
CA LYS A 19 -21.06 -19.40 2.53
C LYS A 19 -19.69 -18.88 2.11
N TYR A 20 -19.28 -19.13 0.87
CA TYR A 20 -18.03 -18.62 0.33
C TYR A 20 -17.97 -17.08 0.33
N TRP A 21 -19.00 -16.40 -0.18
CA TRP A 21 -19.04 -14.94 -0.23
C TRP A 21 -19.08 -14.28 1.16
N HIS A 22 -19.78 -14.89 2.13
CA HIS A 22 -19.71 -14.44 3.52
C HIS A 22 -18.29 -14.52 4.08
N GLN A 23 -17.55 -15.58 3.79
CA GLN A 23 -16.15 -15.69 4.23
C GLN A 23 -15.26 -14.66 3.54
N VAL A 24 -15.45 -14.39 2.24
CA VAL A 24 -14.72 -13.34 1.51
C VAL A 24 -14.98 -11.97 2.14
N LEU A 25 -16.24 -11.66 2.46
CA LEU A 25 -16.62 -10.40 3.10
C LEU A 25 -15.96 -10.25 4.48
N GLN A 26 -16.01 -11.30 5.31
CA GLN A 26 -15.38 -11.29 6.63
C GLN A 26 -13.87 -11.07 6.56
N ARG A 27 -13.17 -11.76 5.65
CA ARG A 27 -11.72 -11.57 5.43
C ARG A 27 -11.40 -10.13 5.01
N THR A 28 -12.20 -9.57 4.11
CA THR A 28 -12.05 -8.19 3.62
C THR A 28 -12.28 -7.19 4.76
N LEU A 29 -13.33 -7.37 5.56
CA LEU A 29 -13.64 -6.50 6.69
C LEU A 29 -12.55 -6.55 7.77
N SER A 30 -12.01 -7.74 8.06
CA SER A 30 -10.88 -7.91 8.99
C SER A 30 -9.61 -7.21 8.49
N LEU A 31 -9.29 -7.34 7.20
CA LEU A 31 -8.17 -6.63 6.57
C LEU A 31 -8.35 -5.11 6.64
N ILE A 32 -9.53 -4.59 6.28
CA ILE A 32 -9.84 -3.15 6.34
C ILE A 32 -9.73 -2.65 7.78
N LYS A 33 -10.36 -3.35 8.74
CA LYS A 33 -10.35 -2.98 10.15
C LYS A 33 -8.91 -2.92 10.68
N MET A 34 -8.07 -3.87 10.31
CA MET A 34 -6.64 -3.90 10.67
C MET A 34 -5.85 -2.76 10.03
N LEU A 35 -5.98 -2.53 8.72
CA LEU A 35 -5.29 -1.42 8.03
C LEU A 35 -5.69 -0.07 8.64
N SER A 36 -6.96 0.05 9.03
CA SER A 36 -7.53 1.24 9.65
C SER A 36 -7.09 1.41 11.12
N SER A 37 -7.03 0.32 11.89
CA SER A 37 -6.62 0.37 13.31
C SER A 37 -5.11 0.42 13.51
N GLY A 38 -4.35 -0.06 12.53
CA GLY A 38 -2.90 -0.15 12.59
C GLY A 38 -2.18 1.14 12.22
N GLY A 39 -2.79 2.06 11.47
CA GLY A 39 -2.12 3.27 10.97
C GLY A 39 -0.81 2.99 10.20
N LEU A 40 -0.58 1.75 9.78
CA LEU A 40 0.73 1.23 9.38
C LEU A 40 0.59 0.41 8.10
N SER A 41 1.40 0.78 7.10
CA SER A 41 1.94 -0.18 6.13
C SER A 41 2.48 -1.40 6.88
N PHE A 42 2.39 -2.63 6.34
CA PHE A 42 3.03 -3.84 6.89
C PHE A 42 4.56 -3.67 6.99
N ARG A 43 5.03 -2.90 7.97
CA ARG A 43 6.42 -2.70 8.32
C ARG A 43 6.68 -3.61 9.50
N GLY A 44 7.62 -4.52 9.32
CA GLY A 44 8.18 -5.34 10.37
C GLY A 44 8.79 -4.46 11.46
N SER A 45 9.24 -5.10 12.53
CA SER A 45 9.82 -4.44 13.70
C SER A 45 11.20 -3.81 13.48
N ASP A 46 11.74 -3.85 12.26
CA ASP A 46 13.02 -3.24 11.90
C ASP A 46 13.00 -2.63 10.48
N GLU A 47 13.76 -1.55 10.30
CA GLU A 47 13.99 -0.90 9.00
C GLU A 47 15.25 -1.44 8.30
N ILE A 48 15.72 -2.62 8.72
CA ILE A 48 16.92 -3.24 8.15
C ILE A 48 16.63 -3.66 6.71
N VAL A 49 17.42 -3.12 5.78
CA VAL A 49 17.34 -3.46 4.36
C VAL A 49 17.57 -4.97 4.17
N GLY A 50 16.60 -5.64 3.53
CA GLY A 50 16.62 -7.09 3.32
C GLY A 50 16.15 -7.93 4.52
N SER A 51 15.64 -7.30 5.59
CA SER A 51 14.92 -7.99 6.65
C SER A 51 13.65 -8.64 6.10
N VAL A 52 13.43 -9.90 6.51
CA VAL A 52 12.26 -10.68 6.13
C VAL A 52 11.06 -10.45 7.06
N ASN A 53 11.20 -9.57 8.06
CA ASN A 53 10.20 -9.41 9.12
C ASN A 53 8.85 -8.93 8.59
N ASN A 54 8.82 -8.09 7.55
CA ASN A 54 7.57 -7.63 6.93
C ASN A 54 6.72 -8.81 6.41
N ALA A 55 7.35 -9.77 5.73
CA ALA A 55 6.67 -10.93 5.18
C ALA A 55 6.23 -11.92 6.28
N LYS A 56 7.05 -12.08 7.34
CA LYS A 56 6.68 -12.90 8.50
C LYS A 56 5.42 -12.38 9.19
N VAL A 57 5.36 -11.08 9.45
CA VAL A 57 4.17 -10.43 10.04
C VAL A 57 2.94 -10.67 9.17
N LEU A 58 3.07 -10.54 7.85
CA LEU A 58 1.98 -10.86 6.92
C LEU A 58 1.55 -12.34 7.03
N PHE A 59 2.50 -13.29 7.00
CA PHE A 59 2.15 -14.71 7.02
C PHE A 59 1.47 -15.14 8.32
N SER A 60 1.98 -14.70 9.47
CA SER A 60 1.33 -14.96 10.76
C SER A 60 -0.10 -14.40 10.80
N PHE A 61 -0.31 -13.19 10.27
CA PHE A 61 -1.65 -12.60 10.18
C PHE A 61 -2.59 -13.43 9.28
N LEU A 62 -2.11 -13.87 8.12
CA LEU A 62 -2.91 -14.68 7.20
C LEU A 62 -3.30 -16.02 7.85
N GLU A 63 -2.38 -16.65 8.58
CA GLU A 63 -2.64 -17.87 9.35
C GLU A 63 -3.68 -17.63 10.45
N GLU A 64 -3.53 -16.57 11.26
CA GLU A 64 -4.48 -16.20 12.32
C GLU A 64 -5.89 -15.94 11.79
N ASN A 65 -6.02 -15.42 10.56
CA ASN A 65 -7.29 -15.06 9.95
C ASN A 65 -7.84 -16.12 8.97
N ASN A 66 -7.21 -17.30 8.89
CA ASN A 66 -7.60 -18.36 7.95
C ASN A 66 -7.73 -17.85 6.50
N VAL A 67 -6.78 -17.00 6.09
CA VAL A 67 -6.65 -16.50 4.73
C VAL A 67 -5.53 -17.26 4.05
N SER A 68 -5.86 -18.00 2.99
CA SER A 68 -4.83 -18.72 2.24
C SER A 68 -4.05 -17.75 1.36
N ILE A 69 -2.72 -17.74 1.49
CA ILE A 69 -1.84 -16.98 0.59
C ILE A 69 -1.99 -17.42 -0.88
N LYS A 70 -2.47 -18.64 -1.14
CA LYS A 70 -2.70 -19.15 -2.50
C LYS A 70 -3.84 -18.44 -3.23
N ASP A 71 -4.69 -17.74 -2.47
CA ASP A 71 -5.80 -16.95 -3.03
C ASP A 71 -5.31 -15.61 -3.57
N PHE A 72 -4.07 -15.23 -3.27
CA PHE A 72 -3.49 -13.98 -3.74
C PHE A 72 -3.19 -14.07 -5.24
N ARG A 73 -3.39 -12.95 -5.94
CA ARG A 73 -3.17 -12.82 -7.38
C ARG A 73 -2.26 -11.66 -7.73
N VAL A 74 -2.31 -10.61 -6.92
CA VAL A 74 -1.50 -9.42 -7.10
C VAL A 74 -0.94 -9.01 -5.75
N GLN A 75 0.27 -8.47 -5.79
CA GLN A 75 0.93 -7.77 -4.70
C GLN A 75 1.35 -6.39 -5.20
N THR A 76 0.97 -5.33 -4.47
CA THR A 76 1.24 -3.93 -4.83
C THR A 76 1.75 -3.14 -3.63
N TYR A 77 2.92 -2.52 -3.78
CA TYR A 77 3.57 -1.66 -2.79
C TYR A 77 4.69 -0.86 -3.47
N ASP A 78 5.38 0.00 -2.70
CA ASP A 78 6.49 0.81 -3.19
C ASP A 78 7.73 -0.04 -3.56
N ASN A 79 8.70 0.61 -4.18
CA ASN A 79 9.95 -0.04 -4.60
C ASN A 79 10.99 -0.10 -3.47
N ALA A 80 10.58 0.01 -2.19
CA ALA A 80 11.51 -0.20 -1.10
C ALA A 80 12.10 -1.62 -1.16
N SER A 81 13.39 -1.75 -0.83
CA SER A 81 14.14 -3.00 -1.02
C SER A 81 13.63 -4.16 -0.15
N ASN A 82 13.07 -3.87 1.02
CA ASN A 82 12.38 -4.83 1.89
C ASN A 82 11.02 -5.27 1.33
N MET A 83 10.41 -4.50 0.42
CA MET A 83 9.12 -4.82 -0.19
C MET A 83 9.32 -5.47 -1.56
N SER A 84 9.93 -4.76 -2.51
CA SER A 84 10.14 -5.17 -3.91
C SER A 84 11.45 -5.91 -4.19
N GLY A 85 12.26 -6.17 -3.16
CA GLY A 85 13.55 -6.82 -3.31
C GLY A 85 13.46 -8.22 -3.93
N LYS A 86 14.30 -8.49 -4.92
CA LYS A 86 14.31 -9.74 -5.71
C LYS A 86 14.60 -11.01 -4.90
N TYR A 87 15.37 -10.90 -3.82
CA TYR A 87 15.85 -12.07 -3.06
C TYR A 87 15.20 -12.18 -1.68
N ASN A 88 15.24 -11.09 -0.89
CA ASN A 88 14.72 -11.06 0.48
C ASN A 88 13.57 -10.04 0.67
N GLY A 89 13.05 -9.49 -0.43
CA GLY A 89 11.89 -8.62 -0.36
C GLY A 89 10.60 -9.41 -0.15
N MET A 90 9.58 -8.75 0.39
CA MET A 90 8.22 -9.30 0.51
C MET A 90 7.74 -9.92 -0.82
N GLN A 91 8.03 -9.28 -1.95
CA GLN A 91 7.73 -9.76 -3.29
C GLN A 91 8.28 -11.15 -3.55
N ALA A 92 9.56 -11.38 -3.25
CA ALA A 92 10.21 -12.65 -3.49
C ALA A 92 9.61 -13.75 -2.61
N LEU A 93 9.38 -13.44 -1.33
CA LEU A 93 8.87 -14.39 -0.33
C LEU A 93 7.41 -14.79 -0.58
N ILE A 94 6.56 -13.84 -0.97
CA ILE A 94 5.17 -14.14 -1.38
C ILE A 94 5.17 -14.95 -2.67
N HIS A 95 6.00 -14.55 -3.65
CA HIS A 95 6.09 -15.25 -4.94
C HIS A 95 6.70 -16.66 -4.82
N GLU A 96 7.50 -16.92 -3.79
CA GLU A 96 7.95 -18.27 -3.44
C GLU A 96 6.78 -19.16 -3.01
N LYS A 97 5.92 -18.65 -2.13
CA LYS A 97 4.74 -19.38 -1.63
C LYS A 97 3.58 -19.45 -2.62
N ASN A 98 3.44 -18.46 -3.51
CA ASN A 98 2.39 -18.38 -4.50
C ASN A 98 2.89 -17.75 -5.81
N LYS A 99 3.17 -18.60 -6.80
CA LYS A 99 3.63 -18.16 -8.13
C LYS A 99 2.61 -17.34 -8.91
N LEU A 100 1.33 -17.41 -8.53
CA LEU A 100 0.25 -16.65 -9.18
C LEU A 100 0.11 -15.23 -8.60
N ALA A 101 0.83 -14.88 -7.54
CA ALA A 101 0.83 -13.55 -6.97
C ALA A 101 1.89 -12.68 -7.67
N GLU A 102 1.48 -11.98 -8.73
CA GLU A 102 2.36 -11.11 -9.50
C GLU A 102 2.60 -9.77 -8.82
N PHE A 103 3.84 -9.26 -8.94
CA PHE A 103 4.19 -7.94 -8.43
C PHE A 103 3.90 -6.84 -9.42
N ILE A 104 3.12 -5.87 -8.95
CA ILE A 104 2.80 -4.65 -9.66
C ILE A 104 3.26 -3.47 -8.79
N PRO A 105 4.21 -2.63 -9.26
CA PRO A 105 4.62 -1.45 -8.53
C PRO A 105 3.44 -0.51 -8.23
N CYS A 106 3.44 0.10 -7.06
CA CYS A 106 2.39 1.02 -6.63
C CYS A 106 2.27 2.22 -7.58
N CYS A 107 1.10 2.39 -8.23
CA CYS A 107 0.87 3.45 -9.23
C CYS A 107 1.17 4.87 -8.70
N PRO A 108 0.69 5.31 -7.51
CA PRO A 108 1.07 6.60 -6.96
C PRO A 108 2.59 6.80 -6.81
N HIS A 109 3.30 5.78 -6.32
CA HIS A 109 4.75 5.86 -6.14
C HIS A 109 5.48 5.94 -7.49
N PHE A 110 5.01 5.14 -8.46
CA PHE A 110 5.53 5.14 -9.82
C PHE A 110 5.32 6.50 -10.51
N LEU A 111 4.15 7.12 -10.35
CA LEU A 111 3.86 8.46 -10.87
C LEU A 111 4.74 9.52 -10.23
N ASN A 112 4.95 9.45 -8.91
CA ASN A 112 5.87 10.36 -8.22
C ASN A 112 7.30 10.24 -8.76
N LEU A 113 7.78 9.00 -8.98
CA LEU A 113 9.11 8.74 -9.51
C LEU A 113 9.29 9.28 -10.94
N ILE A 114 8.27 9.11 -11.80
CA ILE A 114 8.26 9.70 -13.14
C ILE A 114 8.29 11.23 -13.05
N GLY A 115 7.45 11.82 -12.20
CA GLY A 115 7.41 13.27 -11.99
C GLY A 115 8.75 13.82 -11.53
N GLN A 116 9.39 13.16 -10.56
CA GLN A 116 10.72 13.51 -10.10
C GLN A 116 11.75 13.42 -11.23
N SER A 117 11.78 12.33 -11.97
CA SER A 117 12.70 12.14 -13.11
C SER A 117 12.51 13.21 -14.19
N ALA A 118 11.26 13.59 -14.46
CA ALA A 118 10.92 14.65 -15.41
C ALA A 118 11.34 16.04 -14.94
N VAL A 119 11.34 16.31 -13.64
CA VAL A 119 11.87 17.57 -13.08
C VAL A 119 13.40 17.55 -13.11
N GLU A 120 14.04 16.45 -12.71
CA GLU A 120 15.50 16.32 -12.61
C GLU A 120 16.21 16.50 -13.95
N CYS A 121 15.57 16.14 -15.08
CA CYS A 121 16.14 16.36 -16.40
C CYS A 121 16.08 17.84 -16.86
N CYS A 122 15.39 18.72 -16.12
CA CYS A 122 15.23 20.13 -16.44
C CYS A 122 15.91 21.03 -15.41
N PRO A 123 17.12 21.57 -15.68
CA PRO A 123 17.87 22.40 -14.73
C PRO A 123 17.11 23.63 -14.23
N ALA A 124 16.29 24.24 -15.08
CA ALA A 124 15.44 25.37 -14.70
C ALA A 124 14.38 24.95 -13.69
N ALA A 125 13.71 23.81 -13.91
CA ALA A 125 12.73 23.27 -12.97
C ALA A 125 13.41 22.90 -11.64
N VAL A 126 14.54 22.19 -11.67
CA VAL A 126 15.35 21.87 -10.47
C VAL A 126 15.67 23.14 -9.69
N SER A 127 16.08 24.21 -10.37
CA SER A 127 16.42 25.49 -9.72
C SER A 127 15.23 26.12 -9.00
N ILE A 128 14.04 26.08 -9.61
CA ILE A 128 12.80 26.59 -9.00
C ILE A 128 12.43 25.76 -7.76
N PHE A 129 12.39 24.43 -7.88
CA PHE A 129 12.05 23.56 -6.75
C PHE A 129 13.08 23.68 -5.61
N TYR A 130 14.37 23.80 -5.94
CA TYR A 130 15.43 24.05 -4.96
C TYR A 130 15.23 25.37 -4.21
N PHE A 131 14.89 26.44 -4.94
CA PHE A 131 14.60 27.74 -4.34
C PHE A 131 13.39 27.68 -3.39
N VAL A 132 12.29 27.05 -3.82
CA VAL A 132 11.09 26.86 -2.99
C VAL A 132 11.42 26.05 -1.73
N GLN A 133 12.20 24.97 -1.86
CA GLN A 133 12.64 24.17 -0.72
C GLN A 133 13.47 25.00 0.27
N LYS A 134 14.38 25.86 -0.24
CA LYS A 134 15.18 26.75 0.62
C LYS A 134 14.32 27.77 1.36
N LEU A 135 13.32 28.36 0.70
CA LEU A 135 12.36 29.24 1.36
C LEU A 135 11.59 28.51 2.46
N TYR A 136 11.05 27.32 2.15
CA TYR A 136 10.32 26.52 3.13
C TYR A 136 11.18 26.17 4.36
N VAL A 137 12.39 25.67 4.16
CA VAL A 137 13.32 25.34 5.26
C VAL A 137 13.69 26.58 6.06
N PHE A 138 13.87 27.73 5.40
CA PHE A 138 14.12 28.98 6.10
C PHE A 138 12.93 29.32 7.00
N PHE A 139 11.71 29.44 6.48
CA PHE A 139 10.56 29.87 7.27
C PHE A 139 10.12 28.84 8.33
N SER A 140 10.12 27.55 8.02
CA SER A 140 9.67 26.49 8.96
C SER A 140 10.60 26.30 10.15
N ALA A 141 11.86 26.74 10.06
CA ALA A 141 12.83 26.66 11.16
C ALA A 141 12.58 27.69 12.30
N SER A 142 11.53 28.52 12.24
CA SER A 142 11.15 29.42 13.34
C SER A 142 9.66 29.77 13.27
N THR A 143 8.96 29.61 14.39
CA THR A 143 7.54 29.99 14.51
C THR A 143 7.31 31.44 14.14
N HIS A 144 8.17 32.35 14.60
CA HIS A 144 8.06 33.77 14.25
C HIS A 144 8.19 34.04 12.74
N ARG A 145 9.15 33.39 12.07
CA ARG A 145 9.30 33.53 10.60
C ARG A 145 8.11 32.91 9.88
N TRP A 146 7.61 31.79 10.35
CA TRP A 146 6.41 31.15 9.82
C TRP A 146 5.19 32.08 9.90
N ASP A 147 4.99 32.76 11.03
CA ASP A 147 3.90 33.72 11.20
C ASP A 147 4.03 34.91 10.22
N LEU A 148 5.24 35.43 10.02
CA LEU A 148 5.50 36.49 9.03
C LEU A 148 5.16 36.04 7.60
N LEU A 149 5.47 34.78 7.25
CA LEU A 149 5.13 34.21 5.96
C LEU A 149 3.61 34.10 5.78
N LEU A 150 2.90 33.60 6.79
CA LEU A 150 1.43 33.49 6.77
C LEU A 150 0.77 34.86 6.66
N ASP A 151 1.25 35.86 7.39
CA ASP A 151 0.73 37.22 7.32
C ASP A 151 1.01 37.88 5.97
N ALA A 152 2.15 37.59 5.34
CA ALA A 152 2.42 38.00 3.97
C ALA A 152 1.41 37.37 3.00
N PHE A 153 1.14 36.07 3.09
CA PHE A 153 0.15 35.41 2.22
C PHE A 153 -1.26 35.97 2.38
N LYS A 154 -1.69 36.28 3.61
CA LYS A 154 -2.97 36.95 3.87
C LYS A 154 -3.06 38.31 3.18
N LYS A 155 -1.98 39.11 3.20
CA LYS A 155 -1.92 40.42 2.53
C LYS A 155 -2.07 40.32 1.01
N PHE A 156 -1.63 39.22 0.41
CA PHE A 156 -1.77 38.96 -1.02
C PHE A 156 -3.11 38.27 -1.38
N GLY A 157 -4.03 38.11 -0.42
CA GLY A 157 -5.36 37.54 -0.66
C GLY A 157 -5.38 36.01 -0.73
N TYR A 158 -4.29 35.35 -0.37
CA TYR A 158 -4.27 33.89 -0.24
C TYR A 158 -4.79 33.51 1.15
N GLN A 159 -5.86 32.73 1.19
CA GLN A 159 -6.30 32.04 2.40
C GLN A 159 -5.64 30.66 2.41
N LEU A 160 -4.72 30.47 3.36
CA LEU A 160 -4.13 29.17 3.69
C LEU A 160 -4.89 28.53 4.84
#